data_AF-A0A674HUZ7-F1
#
_entry.id   AF-A0A674HUZ7-F1
#
_cell.length_a   1.000
_cell.length_b   1.000
_cell.length_c   1.000
_cell.angle_alpha   90.00
_cell.angle_beta   90.00
_cell.angle_gamma   90.00
#
_symmetry.space_group_name_H-M   'P 1'
#
loop_
_entity.id
_entity.type
_entity.pdbx_description
1 polymer ?
#
loop_
_entity_poly.entity_id
_entity_poly.type
_entity_poly.pdbx_seq_one_letter_code
_entity_poly.pdbx_strand_id
1 'polypeptide(L)'
;MSSEFESYEQDFAVLTADITGRIAKVPKLVGDEKKQMVANVEKQLEEARELLEQMELEVREIPPQSRGMYSNRMRSSMTERRSSVLGKGLEKQMQTWGRVPGF
;
A
#
# COMPACT_ATOMS: atom_id res chain seq x y z
N MET A 1 -14.67 -7.05 -18.92
CA MET A 1 -13.97 -5.93 -18.25
C MET A 1 -13.92 -6.24 -16.77
N SER A 2 -12.74 -6.20 -16.15
CA SER A 2 -12.42 -6.25 -14.68
C SER A 2 -11.27 -7.21 -14.28
N SER A 3 -10.47 -7.78 -15.19
CA SER A 3 -9.37 -8.68 -14.77
C SER A 3 -8.14 -7.94 -14.24
N GLU A 4 -7.88 -6.71 -14.70
CA GLU A 4 -6.70 -5.94 -14.28
C GLU A 4 -6.87 -5.38 -12.87
N PHE A 5 -8.07 -4.94 -12.49
CA PHE A 5 -8.32 -4.43 -11.14
C PHE A 5 -8.24 -5.50 -10.05
N GLU A 6 -8.80 -6.69 -10.29
CA GLU A 6 -8.62 -7.82 -9.36
C GLU A 6 -7.14 -8.22 -9.25
N SER A 7 -6.38 -8.14 -10.36
CA SER A 7 -4.93 -8.33 -10.33
C SER A 7 -4.25 -7.27 -9.48
N TYR A 8 -4.56 -5.98 -9.67
CA TYR A 8 -4.00 -4.89 -8.88
C TYR A 8 -4.36 -4.99 -7.39
N GLU A 9 -5.59 -5.40 -7.05
CA GLU A 9 -5.96 -5.65 -5.65
C GLU A 9 -5.18 -6.80 -5.04
N GLN A 10 -4.96 -7.86 -5.80
CA GLN A 10 -4.20 -9.03 -5.35
C GLN A 10 -2.72 -8.67 -5.20
N ASP A 11 -2.13 -8.00 -6.20
CA ASP A 11 -0.74 -7.53 -6.18
C ASP A 11 -0.52 -6.56 -5.03
N PHE A 12 -1.43 -5.60 -4.82
CA PHE A 12 -1.37 -4.68 -3.69
C PHE A 12 -1.44 -5.43 -2.35
N ALA A 13 -2.34 -6.42 -2.21
CA ALA A 13 -2.44 -7.21 -0.99
C ALA A 13 -1.16 -8.01 -0.70
N VAL A 14 -0.59 -8.65 -1.72
CA VAL A 14 0.65 -9.41 -1.63
C VAL A 14 1.82 -8.50 -1.28
N LEU A 15 1.96 -7.37 -2.00
CA LEU A 15 3.00 -6.38 -1.77
C LEU A 15 2.93 -5.83 -0.35
N THR A 16 1.73 -5.52 0.12
CA THR A 16 1.50 -5.05 1.48
C THR A 16 1.90 -6.08 2.54
N ALA A 17 1.52 -7.34 2.33
CA ALA A 17 1.85 -8.43 3.25
C ALA A 17 3.37 -8.65 3.30
N ASP A 18 4.04 -8.58 2.14
CA ASP A 18 5.51 -8.69 2.04
C ASP A 18 6.20 -7.52 2.75
N ILE A 19 5.75 -6.28 2.51
CA ILE A 19 6.21 -5.08 3.22
C ILE A 19 6.08 -5.26 4.73
N THR A 20 4.90 -5.66 5.20
CA THR A 20 4.62 -5.87 6.63
C THR A 20 5.52 -6.95 7.23
N GLY A 21 5.73 -8.05 6.50
CA GLY A 21 6.62 -9.14 6.91
C GLY A 21 8.09 -8.73 6.99
N ARG A 22 8.57 -7.89 6.06
CA ARG A 22 9.93 -7.33 6.07
C ARG A 22 10.10 -6.34 7.20
N ILE A 23 9.13 -5.44 7.38
CA ILE A 23 9.09 -4.46 8.44
C ILE A 23 9.21 -5.14 9.81
N ALA A 24 8.47 -6.23 10.04
CA ALA A 24 8.56 -7.02 11.27
C ALA A 24 9.94 -7.67 11.51
N LYS A 25 10.74 -7.86 10.45
CA LYS A 25 12.12 -8.37 10.52
C LYS A 25 13.15 -7.26 10.75
N VAL A 26 12.91 -6.03 10.30
CA VAL A 26 13.81 -4.87 10.48
C VAL A 26 14.34 -4.70 11.91
N PRO A 27 13.54 -4.78 13.00
CA PRO A 27 14.08 -4.63 14.36
C PRO A 27 15.02 -5.78 14.78
N LYS A 28 15.01 -6.91 14.08
CA LYS A 28 15.93 -8.03 14.30
C LYS A 28 17.25 -7.87 13.51
N LEU A 29 17.31 -6.93 12.57
CA LEU A 29 18.47 -6.65 11.75
C LEU A 29 19.30 -5.50 12.35
N VAL A 30 20.61 -5.52 12.11
CA VAL A 30 21.57 -4.54 12.63
C VAL A 30 22.57 -4.12 11.56
N GLY A 31 23.17 -2.94 11.72
CA GLY A 31 24.18 -2.43 10.79
C GLY A 31 23.63 -2.18 9.38
N ASP A 32 24.37 -2.63 8.38
CA ASP A 32 24.05 -2.43 6.95
C ASP A 32 22.83 -3.24 6.50
N GLU A 33 22.61 -4.45 7.04
CA GLU A 33 21.42 -5.27 6.75
C GLU A 33 20.12 -4.54 7.09
N LYS A 34 20.11 -3.82 8.22
CA LYS A 34 18.96 -3.00 8.61
C LYS A 34 18.73 -1.88 7.60
N LYS A 35 19.78 -1.18 7.18
CA LYS A 35 19.67 -0.09 6.20
C LYS A 35 19.16 -0.59 4.85
N GLN A 36 19.70 -1.71 4.36
CA GLN A 36 19.24 -2.32 3.12
C GLN A 36 17.77 -2.76 3.21
N MET A 37 17.37 -3.38 4.32
CA MET A 37 15.98 -3.81 4.51
C MET A 37 15.02 -2.62 4.57
N VAL A 38 15.38 -1.55 5.27
CA VAL A 38 14.58 -0.31 5.32
C VAL A 38 14.45 0.30 3.93
N ALA A 39 15.56 0.45 3.19
CA ALA A 39 15.53 0.98 1.83
C ALA A 39 14.65 0.13 0.89
N ASN A 40 14.70 -1.19 1.05
CA ASN A 40 13.87 -2.09 0.26
C ASN A 40 12.38 -1.97 0.61
N VAL A 41 12.05 -1.84 1.90
CA VAL A 41 10.68 -1.55 2.38
C VAL A 41 10.18 -0.21 1.84
N GLU A 42 11.01 0.83 1.88
CA GLU A 42 10.67 2.16 1.34
C GLU A 42 10.35 2.10 -0.16
N LYS A 43 11.17 1.36 -0.92
CA LYS A 43 10.92 1.13 -2.36
C LYS A 43 9.59 0.39 -2.61
N GLN A 44 9.33 -0.69 -1.88
CA GLN A 44 8.08 -1.42 -2.04
C GLN A 44 6.85 -0.59 -1.64
N LEU A 45 6.99 0.32 -0.67
CA LEU A 45 5.93 1.26 -0.31
C LEU A 45 5.63 2.27 -1.41
N GLU A 46 6.66 2.70 -2.14
CA GLU A 46 6.51 3.55 -3.30
C GLU A 46 5.77 2.80 -4.42
N GLU A 47 6.16 1.56 -4.72
CA GLU A 47 5.45 0.70 -5.67
C GLU A 47 3.98 0.49 -5.27
N ALA A 48 3.70 0.31 -3.98
CA ALA A 48 2.33 0.18 -3.47
C ALA A 48 1.50 1.46 -3.67
N ARG A 49 2.13 2.63 -3.55
CA ARG A 49 1.48 3.92 -3.81
C ARG A 49 1.23 4.12 -5.29
N GLU A 50 2.17 3.77 -6.16
CA GLU A 50 1.99 3.83 -7.62
C GLU A 50 0.84 2.91 -8.07
N LEU A 51 0.76 1.69 -7.52
CA LEU A 51 -0.36 0.77 -7.76
C LEU A 51 -1.71 1.36 -7.35
N LEU A 52 -1.78 2.01 -6.18
CA LEU A 52 -2.98 2.74 -5.77
C LEU A 52 -3.29 3.90 -6.72
N GLU A 53 -2.31 4.64 -7.19
CA GLU A 53 -2.54 5.78 -8.09
C GLU A 53 -3.07 5.31 -9.45
N GLN A 54 -2.52 4.20 -9.98
CA GLN A 54 -3.01 3.50 -11.18
C GLN A 54 -4.47 3.05 -11.02
N MET A 55 -4.80 2.42 -9.88
CA MET A 55 -6.17 2.01 -9.58
C MET A 55 -7.14 3.20 -9.46
N GLU A 56 -6.71 4.35 -8.93
CA GLU A 56 -7.55 5.57 -8.85
C GLU A 56 -7.79 6.17 -10.25
N LEU A 57 -6.78 6.11 -11.13
CA LEU A 57 -6.90 6.52 -12.53
C LEU A 57 -7.90 5.64 -13.28
N GLU A 58 -7.76 4.32 -13.19
CA GLU A 58 -8.71 3.34 -13.75
C GLU A 58 -10.16 3.66 -13.30
N VAL A 59 -10.37 3.87 -12.00
CA VAL A 59 -11.71 4.21 -11.46
C VAL A 59 -12.24 5.54 -12.01
N ARG A 60 -11.37 6.53 -12.25
CA ARG A 60 -11.76 7.80 -12.89
C ARG A 60 -12.08 7.61 -14.37
N GLU A 61 -11.43 6.70 -15.07
CA GLU A 61 -11.72 6.42 -16.48
C GLU A 61 -13.03 5.65 -16.68
N ILE A 62 -13.57 4.99 -15.64
CA ILE A 62 -14.88 4.33 -15.72
C ILE A 62 -15.99 5.35 -16.06
N PRO A 63 -16.77 5.11 -17.14
CA PRO A 63 -17.84 6.01 -17.55
C PRO A 63 -18.96 6.11 -16.51
N PRO A 64 -19.61 7.29 -16.36
CA PRO A 64 -20.58 7.58 -15.30
C PRO A 64 -21.77 6.61 -15.25
N GLN A 65 -22.12 6.00 -16.38
CA GLN A 65 -23.19 4.99 -16.50
C GLN A 65 -22.89 3.70 -15.74
N SER A 66 -21.62 3.28 -15.70
CA SER A 66 -21.15 2.12 -14.91
C SER A 66 -20.64 2.53 -13.52
N ARG A 67 -20.33 3.82 -13.34
CA ARG A 67 -19.69 4.39 -12.15
C ARG A 67 -20.57 4.34 -10.89
N GLY A 68 -21.89 4.41 -10.99
CA GLY A 68 -22.78 4.51 -9.82
C GLY A 68 -22.65 3.36 -8.80
N MET A 69 -22.63 2.11 -9.27
CA MET A 69 -22.47 0.94 -8.39
C MET A 69 -21.02 0.59 -8.11
N TYR A 70 -20.13 0.73 -9.11
CA TYR A 70 -18.72 0.36 -8.98
C TYR A 70 -17.92 1.39 -8.17
N SER A 71 -18.10 2.69 -8.43
CA SER A 71 -17.27 3.74 -7.83
C SER A 71 -17.47 3.87 -6.33
N ASN A 72 -18.70 3.80 -5.82
CA ASN A 72 -18.91 4.00 -4.38
C ASN A 72 -18.30 2.85 -3.54
N ARG A 73 -18.46 1.62 -4.03
CA ARG A 73 -17.93 0.42 -3.36
C ARG A 73 -16.41 0.32 -3.53
N MET A 74 -15.90 0.52 -4.74
CA MET A 74 -14.45 0.50 -5.02
C MET A 74 -13.72 1.63 -4.31
N ARG A 75 -14.21 2.87 -4.38
CA ARG A 75 -13.55 4.01 -3.76
C ARG A 75 -13.50 3.88 -2.25
N SER A 76 -14.55 3.35 -1.62
CA SER A 76 -14.57 3.07 -0.18
C SER A 76 -13.61 1.95 0.20
N SER A 77 -13.65 0.80 -0.50
CA SER A 77 -12.72 -0.31 -0.27
C SER A 77 -11.26 0.12 -0.44
N MET A 78 -10.98 0.91 -1.47
CA MET A 78 -9.64 1.40 -1.77
C MET A 78 -9.14 2.43 -0.77
N THR A 79 -9.99 3.39 -0.40
CA THR A 79 -9.66 4.42 0.61
C THR A 79 -9.38 3.78 1.97
N GLU A 80 -10.21 2.81 2.36
CA GLU A 80 -10.03 2.06 3.60
C GLU A 80 -8.72 1.25 3.58
N ARG A 81 -8.43 0.55 2.49
CA ARG A 81 -7.18 -0.21 2.32
C ARG A 81 -5.97 0.71 2.35
N ARG A 82 -5.99 1.83 1.62
CA ARG A 82 -4.93 2.84 1.63
C ARG A 82 -4.67 3.37 3.05
N SER A 83 -5.73 3.72 3.77
CA SER A 83 -5.68 4.21 5.16
C SER A 83 -5.13 3.16 6.14
N SER A 84 -5.61 1.92 6.02
CA SER A 84 -5.26 0.84 6.95
C SER A 84 -3.82 0.36 6.74
N VAL A 85 -3.44 0.18 5.48
CA VAL A 85 -2.13 -0.36 5.07
C VAL A 85 -1.02 0.68 5.24
N LEU A 86 -1.17 1.85 4.62
CA LEU A 86 -0.10 2.85 4.58
C LEU A 86 -0.12 3.76 5.80
N GLY A 87 -1.30 4.02 6.36
CA GLY A 87 -1.44 4.88 7.53
C GLY A 87 -1.12 4.13 8.81
N LYS A 88 -1.98 3.20 9.21
CA LYS A 88 -1.94 2.64 10.57
C LYS A 88 -0.84 1.61 10.78
N GLY A 89 -0.64 0.71 9.81
CA GLY A 89 0.39 -0.34 9.90
C GLY A 89 1.81 0.23 9.88
N LEU A 90 2.06 1.13 8.93
CA LEU A 90 3.36 1.75 8.75
C LEU A 90 3.71 2.70 9.88
N GLU A 91 2.81 3.61 10.25
CA GLU A 91 3.07 4.61 11.30
C GLU A 91 3.39 3.93 12.64
N LYS A 92 2.66 2.87 12.98
CA LYS A 92 2.91 2.09 14.19
C LYS A 92 4.28 1.40 14.14
N GLN A 93 4.71 0.92 12.98
CA GLN A 93 6.03 0.30 12.82
C GLN A 93 7.17 1.33 12.76
N MET A 94 6.96 2.49 12.15
CA MET A 94 7.91 3.61 12.15
C MET A 94 8.14 4.15 13.57
N GLN A 95 7.08 4.20 14.40
CA GLN A 95 7.21 4.48 15.83
C GLN A 95 8.09 3.44 16.54
N THR A 96 7.95 2.14 16.24
CA THR A 96 8.84 1.11 16.82
C THR A 96 10.29 1.27 16.39
N TRP A 97 10.56 1.95 15.27
CA TRP A 97 11.91 2.24 14.79
C TRP A 97 12.46 3.57 15.30
N GLY A 98 11.70 4.31 16.13
CA GLY A 98 12.09 5.62 16.65
C GLY A 98 12.10 6.73 15.60
N ARG A 99 11.50 6.50 14.42
CA ARG A 99 11.38 7.48 13.35
C ARG A 99 9.93 7.92 13.29
N VAL A 100 9.60 9.02 13.95
CA VAL A 100 8.26 9.62 13.88
C VAL A 100 8.10 10.16 12.45
N PRO A 101 7.06 9.78 11.68
CA PRO A 101 6.75 10.51 10.47
C PRO A 101 6.27 11.89 10.91
N GLY A 102 7.10 12.91 10.68
CA GLY A 102 6.61 14.27 10.62
C GLY A 102 5.63 14.33 9.45
N PHE A 103 4.36 14.60 9.78
CA PHE A 103 3.37 15.07 8.82
C PHE A 103 3.89 16.27 8.03
#